data_AF-A6G2L6-F1
#
_entry.id   AF-A6G2L6-F1
#
_cell.length_a   1.000
_cell.length_b   1.000
_cell.length_c   1.000
_cell.angle_alpha   90.00
_cell.angle_beta   90.00
_cell.angle_gamma   90.00
#
_symmetry.space_group_name_H-M   'P 1'
#
loop_
_entity.id
_entity.type
_entity.pdbx_description
1 polymer ?
#
loop_
_entity_poly.entity_id
_entity_poly.type
_entity_poly.pdbx_seq_one_letter_code
_entity_poly.pdbx_strand_id
1 'polypeptide(L)'
;MLDKETRGRLKALYQSTGDRPLSPDDPAFVNLYASDALAPSDPVEDLATHIQFSALESVQLFSGHRGTGKSTQLRVLKQRLEEDPTYKVVICDMEDYLPMTDTVEVVDFLLAAAGALSDALDVPELLGDDPRHEGYWARFVHWVRNTTIEASELGIGAKAGGDVGVAELEAEAGVDIKLNLKTDISFRERLREHTRLHVGAFRKDVHDFMGACLLALRERHGEDTQLVVIYDSIEHLRGLTTNSREVADSVERLFRGHVESMRVPNLHMIYTVPPWLRWQRAGTTEGFDNYEQVLCVKVRERNEGLDHVYTPHRPGLDMLYQVVNARGSQGWVEWFLGDRAAFDELALASGGYLRDMLRLLRNLLIAANRTGVPVPDDRRAAAIEELRAGYQGFTNAEAVLLRDIEARGTLDLADASLHHRVSTFLDTHVVLAYRNGTEWYGVHPVIREDVRRRAKAWDDAQQPKTDDDS
;
A
#
# COMPACT_ATOMS: atom_id res chain seq x y z
N MET A 1 -16.70 30.84 22.96
CA MET A 1 -16.95 29.40 22.76
C MET A 1 -17.72 29.25 21.46
N LEU A 2 -17.39 28.26 20.63
CA LEU A 2 -18.20 27.96 19.44
C LEU A 2 -19.61 27.54 19.81
N ASP A 3 -20.57 27.96 18.99
CA ASP A 3 -21.95 27.50 19.09
C ASP A 3 -22.05 25.99 18.78
N LYS A 4 -23.21 25.41 19.15
CA LYS A 4 -23.45 23.97 19.06
C LYS A 4 -23.49 23.48 17.61
N GLU A 5 -23.97 24.30 16.68
CA GLU A 5 -24.10 23.95 15.27
C GLU A 5 -22.72 23.88 14.62
N THR A 6 -21.89 24.90 14.81
CA THR A 6 -20.51 24.94 14.33
C THR A 6 -19.71 23.75 14.86
N ARG A 7 -19.80 23.45 16.17
CA ARG A 7 -19.14 22.28 16.76
C ARG A 7 -19.64 20.97 16.15
N GLY A 8 -20.94 20.85 15.91
CA GLY A 8 -21.55 19.69 15.25
C GLY A 8 -21.00 19.49 13.84
N ARG A 9 -20.90 20.57 13.05
CA ARG A 9 -20.36 20.54 11.69
C ARG A 9 -18.88 20.16 11.66
N LEU A 10 -18.06 20.71 12.56
CA LEU A 10 -16.65 20.32 12.69
C LEU A 10 -16.49 18.83 13.04
N LYS A 11 -17.33 18.32 13.95
CA LYS A 11 -17.33 16.88 14.31
C LYS A 11 -17.66 16.00 13.10
N ALA A 12 -18.70 16.36 12.34
CA ALA A 12 -19.10 15.61 11.15
C ALA A 12 -17.99 15.60 10.09
N LEU A 13 -17.35 16.75 9.82
CA LEU A 13 -16.21 16.86 8.91
C LEU A 13 -15.00 16.04 9.39
N TYR A 14 -14.72 16.03 10.70
CA TYR A 14 -13.64 15.20 11.24
C TYR A 14 -13.91 13.70 11.05
N GLN A 15 -15.17 13.27 11.06
CA GLN A 15 -15.54 11.89 10.80
C GLN A 15 -15.45 11.53 9.31
N SER A 16 -15.90 12.41 8.41
CA SER A 16 -15.89 12.16 6.96
C SER A 16 -14.51 12.30 6.30
N THR A 17 -13.58 13.04 6.94
CA THR A 17 -12.18 13.17 6.49
C THR A 17 -11.28 12.06 7.04
N GLY A 18 -11.84 10.96 7.54
CA GLY A 18 -11.06 9.79 7.97
C GLY A 18 -10.25 9.17 6.83
N ASP A 19 -9.03 8.70 7.15
CA ASP A 19 -8.22 7.88 6.25
C ASP A 19 -8.79 6.47 6.24
N ARG A 20 -9.59 6.17 5.22
CA ARG A 20 -10.14 4.85 4.94
C ARG A 20 -10.21 4.64 3.43
N PRO A 21 -10.11 3.39 2.96
CA PRO A 21 -10.51 3.07 1.60
C PRO A 21 -11.98 3.44 1.36
N LEU A 22 -12.26 3.92 0.15
CA LEU A 22 -13.62 4.23 -0.30
C LEU A 22 -14.10 3.13 -1.25
N SER A 23 -15.39 2.83 -1.22
CA SER A 23 -16.03 2.08 -2.30
C SER A 23 -16.33 3.05 -3.46
N PRO A 24 -16.45 2.56 -4.72
CA PRO A 24 -16.64 3.47 -5.86
C PRO A 24 -18.03 4.13 -5.87
N ASP A 25 -19.00 3.55 -5.16
CA ASP A 25 -20.33 4.10 -4.89
C ASP A 25 -20.37 5.07 -3.69
N ASP A 26 -19.26 5.22 -2.96
CA ASP A 26 -19.15 6.18 -1.85
C ASP A 26 -19.28 7.62 -2.39
N PRO A 27 -20.17 8.47 -1.83
CA PRO A 27 -20.32 9.85 -2.28
C PRO A 27 -19.05 10.70 -2.21
N ALA A 28 -18.06 10.29 -1.40
CA ALA A 28 -16.76 10.94 -1.29
C ALA A 28 -15.75 10.47 -2.37
N PHE A 29 -16.09 9.46 -3.17
CA PHE A 29 -15.23 8.97 -4.24
C PHE A 29 -15.16 9.97 -5.40
N VAL A 30 -13.94 10.21 -5.88
CA VAL A 30 -13.66 11.03 -7.05
C VAL A 30 -12.64 10.28 -7.90
N ASN A 31 -12.94 10.10 -9.19
CA ASN A 31 -12.03 9.43 -10.11
C ASN A 31 -10.83 10.35 -10.44
N LEU A 32 -9.65 9.98 -9.94
CA LEU A 32 -8.40 10.72 -10.12
C LEU A 32 -7.85 10.66 -11.55
N TYR A 33 -8.32 9.71 -12.36
CA TYR A 33 -7.82 9.40 -13.71
C TYR A 33 -8.82 9.75 -14.81
N ALA A 34 -9.89 10.49 -14.48
CA ALA A 34 -10.95 10.83 -15.43
C ALA A 34 -10.55 11.79 -16.58
N SER A 35 -9.30 12.27 -16.61
CA SER A 35 -8.82 13.20 -17.63
C SER A 35 -7.32 13.08 -17.87
N ASP A 36 -6.92 13.14 -19.14
CA ASP A 36 -5.54 13.19 -19.62
C ASP A 36 -4.71 14.32 -18.99
N ALA A 37 -5.35 15.39 -18.52
CA ALA A 37 -4.68 16.50 -17.82
C ALA A 37 -4.10 16.07 -16.45
N LEU A 38 -4.60 14.98 -15.88
CA LEU A 38 -4.22 14.49 -14.56
C LEU A 38 -3.27 13.30 -14.65
N ALA A 39 -3.53 12.36 -15.57
CA ALA A 39 -2.68 11.21 -15.82
C ALA A 39 -2.84 10.76 -17.29
N PRO A 40 -1.77 10.24 -17.92
CA PRO A 40 -1.82 9.78 -19.30
C PRO A 40 -2.52 8.42 -19.48
N SER A 41 -2.69 7.64 -18.41
CA SER A 41 -3.44 6.39 -18.39
C SER A 41 -4.09 6.18 -17.02
N ASP A 42 -5.11 5.32 -16.99
CA ASP A 42 -5.77 4.88 -15.76
C ASP A 42 -5.19 3.51 -15.38
N PRO A 43 -4.40 3.41 -14.28
CA PRO A 43 -3.80 2.15 -13.88
C PRO A 43 -4.84 1.06 -13.54
N VAL A 44 -6.08 1.44 -13.20
CA VAL A 44 -7.15 0.46 -12.96
C VAL A 44 -7.64 -0.15 -14.27
N GLU A 45 -7.85 0.67 -15.30
CA GLU A 45 -8.24 0.17 -16.63
C GLU A 45 -7.12 -0.64 -17.27
N ASP A 46 -5.85 -0.25 -17.07
CA ASP A 46 -4.69 -1.01 -17.54
C ASP A 46 -4.62 -2.41 -16.89
N LEU A 47 -4.81 -2.51 -15.57
CA LEU A 47 -4.92 -3.79 -14.85
C LEU A 47 -6.09 -4.66 -15.36
N ALA A 48 -7.27 -4.05 -15.52
CA ALA A 48 -8.47 -4.75 -15.97
C ALA A 48 -8.32 -5.28 -17.40
N THR A 49 -7.80 -4.44 -18.30
CA THR A 49 -7.55 -4.80 -19.70
C THR A 49 -6.58 -5.98 -19.78
N HIS A 50 -5.52 -5.96 -18.97
CA HIS A 50 -4.57 -7.07 -18.95
C HIS A 50 -5.22 -8.39 -18.44
N ILE A 51 -6.12 -8.34 -17.46
CA ILE A 51 -6.89 -9.53 -17.03
C ILE A 51 -7.75 -10.04 -18.18
N GLN A 52 -8.48 -9.16 -18.86
CA GLN A 52 -9.44 -9.51 -19.91
C GLN A 52 -8.76 -10.02 -21.18
N PHE A 53 -7.56 -9.54 -21.49
CA PHE A 53 -6.79 -9.98 -22.67
C PHE A 53 -5.98 -11.26 -22.40
N SER A 54 -5.70 -11.55 -21.12
CA SER A 54 -5.12 -12.83 -20.71
C SER A 54 -6.12 -13.97 -20.89
N ALA A 55 -5.71 -15.06 -21.57
CA ALA A 55 -6.62 -16.15 -21.91
C ALA A 55 -7.08 -16.99 -20.70
N LEU A 56 -6.19 -17.24 -19.73
CA LEU A 56 -6.48 -18.14 -18.58
C LEU A 56 -5.92 -17.62 -17.25
N GLU A 57 -4.83 -16.86 -17.28
CA GLU A 57 -4.15 -16.41 -16.07
C GLU A 57 -3.37 -15.12 -16.32
N SER A 58 -3.10 -14.39 -15.24
CA SER A 58 -2.18 -13.25 -15.25
C SER A 58 -1.62 -13.03 -13.86
N VAL A 59 -0.38 -12.57 -13.74
CA VAL A 59 0.22 -12.18 -12.47
C VAL A 59 0.71 -10.75 -12.59
N GLN A 60 0.07 -9.83 -11.86
CA GLN A 60 0.30 -8.39 -12.01
C GLN A 60 0.71 -7.76 -10.67
N LEU A 61 1.50 -6.70 -10.76
CA LEU A 61 1.93 -5.91 -9.61
C LEU A 61 1.20 -4.57 -9.58
N PHE A 62 0.77 -4.16 -8.38
CA PHE A 62 0.16 -2.86 -8.17
C PHE A 62 0.88 -2.08 -7.08
N SER A 63 1.30 -0.87 -7.37
CA SER A 63 2.20 -0.14 -6.48
C SER A 63 1.72 1.27 -6.19
N GLY A 64 2.47 1.95 -5.34
CA GLY A 64 2.20 3.33 -4.93
C GLY A 64 2.47 3.55 -3.46
N HIS A 65 2.67 4.80 -3.10
CA HIS A 65 2.89 5.20 -1.73
C HIS A 65 1.75 4.75 -0.83
N ARG A 66 2.05 4.38 0.42
CA ARG A 66 1.00 4.11 1.41
C ARG A 66 0.13 5.37 1.54
N GLY A 67 -1.19 5.24 1.49
CA GLY A 67 -2.10 6.39 1.63
C GLY A 67 -2.36 7.21 0.37
N THR A 68 -1.94 6.76 -0.82
CA THR A 68 -2.34 7.40 -2.10
C THR A 68 -3.72 6.96 -2.61
N GLY A 69 -4.35 5.98 -1.97
CA GLY A 69 -5.67 5.47 -2.36
C GLY A 69 -5.66 4.14 -3.11
N LYS A 70 -4.57 3.37 -3.07
CA LYS A 70 -4.47 2.05 -3.71
C LYS A 70 -5.64 1.12 -3.39
N SER A 71 -5.96 0.91 -2.12
CA SER A 71 -7.09 0.06 -1.72
C SER A 71 -8.44 0.58 -2.22
N THR A 72 -8.60 1.88 -2.43
CA THR A 72 -9.78 2.45 -3.12
C THR A 72 -9.77 2.05 -4.59
N GLN A 73 -8.64 2.21 -5.27
CA GLN A 73 -8.50 1.83 -6.69
C GLN A 73 -8.67 0.32 -6.92
N LEU A 74 -8.25 -0.54 -5.98
CA LEU A 74 -8.52 -1.98 -6.04
C LEU A 74 -10.01 -2.32 -5.89
N ARG A 75 -10.77 -1.52 -5.13
CA ARG A 75 -12.24 -1.65 -5.06
C ARG A 75 -12.92 -1.18 -6.34
N VAL A 76 -12.39 -0.13 -6.98
CA VAL A 76 -12.82 0.30 -8.32
C VAL A 76 -12.57 -0.83 -9.33
N LEU A 77 -11.38 -1.44 -9.31
CA LEU A 77 -11.05 -2.58 -10.16
C LEU A 77 -12.01 -3.76 -9.94
N LYS A 78 -12.26 -4.13 -8.68
CA LYS A 78 -13.22 -5.18 -8.33
C LYS A 78 -14.59 -4.92 -8.94
N GLN A 79 -15.15 -3.72 -8.71
CA GLN A 79 -16.45 -3.37 -9.27
C GLN A 79 -16.44 -3.41 -10.80
N ARG A 80 -15.40 -2.86 -11.43
CA ARG A 80 -15.25 -2.81 -12.89
C ARG A 80 -15.20 -4.20 -13.53
N LEU A 81 -14.45 -5.13 -12.95
CA LEU A 81 -14.36 -6.52 -13.44
C LEU A 81 -15.66 -7.29 -13.23
N GLU A 82 -16.36 -7.05 -12.10
CA GLU A 82 -17.63 -7.71 -11.76
C GLU A 82 -18.84 -7.17 -12.54
N GLU A 83 -18.66 -6.16 -13.39
CA GLU A 83 -19.64 -5.82 -14.43
C GLU A 83 -19.87 -6.98 -15.41
N ASP A 84 -18.83 -7.79 -15.63
CA ASP A 84 -18.95 -9.08 -16.30
C ASP A 84 -19.18 -10.18 -15.25
N PRO A 85 -20.33 -10.88 -15.28
CA PRO A 85 -20.70 -11.86 -14.26
C PRO A 85 -19.80 -13.11 -14.25
N THR A 86 -18.96 -13.31 -15.27
CA THR A 86 -17.98 -14.42 -15.31
C THR A 86 -16.83 -14.21 -14.34
N TYR A 87 -16.50 -12.97 -13.96
CA TYR A 87 -15.47 -12.71 -12.98
C TYR A 87 -16.01 -12.84 -11.55
N LYS A 88 -15.19 -13.44 -10.69
CA LYS A 88 -15.32 -13.40 -9.23
C LYS A 88 -14.06 -12.78 -8.69
N VAL A 89 -14.17 -11.63 -8.03
CA VAL A 89 -13.00 -10.88 -7.57
C VAL A 89 -12.98 -10.86 -6.05
N VAL A 90 -11.88 -11.30 -5.46
CA VAL A 90 -11.69 -11.27 -4.00
C VAL A 90 -10.50 -10.39 -3.65
N ILE A 91 -10.67 -9.55 -2.62
CA ILE A 91 -9.60 -8.71 -2.07
C ILE A 91 -9.23 -9.26 -0.70
N CYS A 92 -7.99 -9.73 -0.59
CA CYS A 92 -7.37 -10.26 0.61
C CYS A 92 -6.48 -9.17 1.22
N ASP A 93 -6.87 -8.60 2.36
CA ASP A 93 -6.01 -7.65 3.09
C ASP A 93 -4.94 -8.43 3.87
N MET A 94 -3.69 -8.34 3.40
CA MET A 94 -2.60 -9.12 3.99
C MET A 94 -2.19 -8.62 5.38
N GLU A 95 -2.68 -7.45 5.85
CA GLU A 95 -2.50 -7.02 7.25
C GLU A 95 -3.11 -8.02 8.24
N ASP A 96 -4.12 -8.79 7.82
CA ASP A 96 -4.79 -9.78 8.65
C ASP A 96 -4.05 -11.11 8.76
N TYR A 97 -3.00 -11.33 7.96
CA TYR A 97 -2.35 -12.64 7.82
C TYR A 97 -0.83 -12.60 8.00
N LEU A 98 -0.18 -11.49 7.67
CA LEU A 98 1.29 -11.37 7.71
C LEU A 98 1.78 -10.46 8.85
N PRO A 99 2.98 -10.73 9.39
CA PRO A 99 3.63 -9.84 10.36
C PRO A 99 4.16 -8.59 9.65
N MET A 100 3.43 -7.48 9.70
CA MET A 100 3.79 -6.25 8.98
C MET A 100 5.14 -5.62 9.36
N THR A 101 5.75 -6.04 10.47
CA THR A 101 7.02 -5.49 10.97
C THR A 101 8.18 -6.49 10.97
N ASP A 102 8.00 -7.66 10.39
CA ASP A 102 8.99 -8.74 10.38
C ASP A 102 9.26 -9.26 8.96
N THR A 103 10.31 -10.05 8.82
CA THR A 103 10.69 -10.70 7.57
C THR A 103 9.64 -11.72 7.12
N VAL A 104 9.41 -11.76 5.81
CA VAL A 104 8.52 -12.75 5.18
C VAL A 104 9.32 -13.71 4.29
N GLU A 105 9.06 -15.01 4.45
CA GLU A 105 9.56 -16.04 3.55
C GLU A 105 8.44 -16.56 2.65
N VAL A 106 8.81 -17.20 1.53
CA VAL A 106 7.83 -17.74 0.57
C VAL A 106 6.84 -18.70 1.21
N VAL A 107 7.26 -19.48 2.21
CA VAL A 107 6.38 -20.43 2.91
C VAL A 107 5.33 -19.68 3.74
N ASP A 108 5.74 -18.65 4.49
CA ASP A 108 4.80 -17.85 5.28
C ASP A 108 3.80 -17.16 4.35
N PHE A 109 4.31 -16.60 3.25
CA PHE A 109 3.49 -15.93 2.25
C PHE A 109 2.47 -16.87 1.61
N LEU A 110 2.89 -18.06 1.20
CA LEU A 110 2.00 -19.04 0.58
C LEU A 110 0.91 -19.51 1.54
N LEU A 111 1.25 -19.78 2.81
CA LEU A 111 0.27 -20.13 3.84
C LEU A 111 -0.73 -18.98 4.08
N ALA A 112 -0.22 -17.76 4.22
CA ALA A 112 -1.04 -16.56 4.41
C ALA A 112 -1.95 -16.31 3.20
N ALA A 113 -1.44 -16.45 1.98
CA ALA A 113 -2.16 -16.20 0.74
C ALA A 113 -3.30 -17.21 0.54
N ALA A 114 -3.04 -18.49 0.79
CA ALA A 114 -4.03 -19.55 0.68
C ALA A 114 -5.12 -19.43 1.77
N GLY A 115 -4.71 -19.14 3.01
CA GLY A 115 -5.63 -18.87 4.11
C GLY A 115 -6.49 -17.62 3.88
N ALA A 116 -5.90 -16.54 3.37
CA ALA A 116 -6.64 -15.32 3.04
C ALA A 116 -7.64 -15.53 1.91
N LEU A 117 -7.27 -16.31 0.88
CA LEU A 117 -8.22 -16.70 -0.17
C LEU A 117 -9.36 -17.54 0.40
N SER A 118 -9.06 -18.50 1.28
CA SER A 118 -10.05 -19.32 1.95
C SER A 118 -11.07 -18.46 2.69
N ASP A 119 -10.60 -17.54 3.54
CA ASP A 119 -11.47 -16.65 4.32
C ASP A 119 -12.27 -15.71 3.39
N ALA A 120 -11.69 -15.25 2.28
CA ALA A 120 -12.37 -14.36 1.34
C ALA A 120 -13.45 -15.06 0.48
N LEU A 121 -13.35 -16.39 0.30
CA LEU A 121 -14.34 -17.21 -0.40
C LEU A 121 -15.44 -17.73 0.54
N ASP A 122 -15.24 -17.64 1.86
CA ASP A 122 -16.17 -18.08 2.90
C ASP A 122 -17.35 -17.10 3.10
N VAL A 123 -18.08 -16.87 2.02
CA VAL A 123 -19.33 -16.11 2.00
C VAL A 123 -20.40 -16.86 1.22
N PRO A 124 -21.69 -16.73 1.57
CA PRO A 124 -22.80 -17.46 0.93
C PRO A 124 -22.85 -17.29 -0.59
N GLU A 125 -22.50 -16.11 -1.10
CA GLU A 125 -22.50 -15.80 -2.54
C GLU A 125 -21.41 -16.55 -3.31
N LEU A 126 -20.36 -17.02 -2.63
CA LEU A 126 -19.21 -17.74 -3.19
C LEU A 126 -19.20 -19.19 -2.70
N LEU A 127 -18.36 -19.56 -1.73
CA LEU A 127 -18.18 -20.95 -1.28
C LEU A 127 -18.57 -21.20 0.19
N GLY A 128 -18.97 -20.19 0.96
CA GLY A 128 -19.16 -20.34 2.42
C GLY A 128 -20.27 -21.30 2.85
N ASP A 129 -21.27 -21.51 1.99
CA ASP A 129 -22.35 -22.48 2.23
C ASP A 129 -22.11 -23.84 1.54
N ASP A 130 -20.95 -24.06 0.90
CA ASP A 130 -20.66 -25.35 0.26
C ASP A 130 -20.01 -26.32 1.25
N PRO A 131 -20.74 -27.34 1.75
CA PRO A 131 -20.19 -28.30 2.72
C PRO A 131 -19.09 -29.18 2.15
N ARG A 132 -18.85 -29.16 0.84
CA ARG A 132 -17.75 -29.87 0.17
C ARG A 132 -16.45 -29.07 0.16
N HIS A 133 -16.52 -27.77 0.44
CA HIS A 133 -15.36 -26.90 0.44
C HIS A 133 -14.70 -26.91 1.82
N GLU A 134 -13.57 -27.60 1.94
CA GLU A 134 -12.70 -27.49 3.12
C GLU A 134 -11.84 -26.24 3.02
N GLY A 135 -11.89 -25.37 4.03
CA GLY A 135 -11.05 -24.17 4.11
C GLY A 135 -9.56 -24.51 4.29
N TYR A 136 -8.68 -23.61 3.84
CA TYR A 136 -7.25 -23.90 3.76
C TYR A 136 -6.59 -24.14 5.13
N TRP A 137 -7.07 -23.48 6.18
CA TRP A 137 -6.52 -23.65 7.51
C TRP A 137 -6.67 -25.08 8.03
N ALA A 138 -7.84 -25.69 7.84
CA ALA A 138 -8.10 -27.08 8.17
C ALA A 138 -7.27 -28.03 7.29
N ARG A 139 -7.24 -27.77 5.98
CA ARG A 139 -6.40 -28.52 5.03
C ARG A 139 -4.92 -28.51 5.43
N PHE A 140 -4.40 -27.38 5.87
CA PHE A 140 -3.00 -27.26 6.30
C PHE A 140 -2.72 -28.08 7.56
N VAL A 141 -3.64 -28.12 8.54
CA VAL A 141 -3.54 -29.02 9.71
C VAL A 141 -3.44 -30.48 9.26
N HIS A 142 -4.28 -30.89 8.30
CA HIS A 142 -4.25 -32.24 7.75
C HIS A 142 -2.93 -32.55 7.03
N TRP A 143 -2.45 -31.62 6.21
CA TRP A 143 -1.17 -31.74 5.50
C TRP A 143 -0.01 -31.93 6.47
N VAL A 144 0.07 -31.11 7.53
CA VAL A 144 1.09 -31.25 8.58
C VAL A 144 1.04 -32.64 9.22
N ARG A 145 -0.15 -33.08 9.67
CA ARG A 145 -0.31 -34.38 10.35
C ARG A 145 0.09 -35.58 9.48
N ASN A 146 -0.08 -35.49 8.18
CA ASN A 146 0.18 -36.61 7.25
C ASN A 146 1.61 -36.65 6.70
N THR A 147 2.39 -35.57 6.83
CA THR A 147 3.70 -35.45 6.17
C THR A 147 4.88 -35.92 7.05
N THR A 148 4.64 -36.74 8.08
CA THR A 148 5.65 -37.14 9.08
C THR A 148 6.20 -35.94 9.88
N ILE A 149 5.42 -34.86 9.97
CA ILE A 149 5.65 -33.75 10.89
C ILE A 149 4.80 -34.06 12.11
N GLU A 150 5.39 -34.21 13.29
CA GLU A 150 4.56 -34.33 14.49
C GLU A 150 3.85 -32.99 14.69
N ALA A 151 2.51 -32.95 14.64
CA ALA A 151 1.76 -31.71 14.83
C ALA A 151 2.09 -30.99 16.16
N SER A 152 2.53 -31.76 17.17
CA SER A 152 3.12 -31.28 18.43
C SER A 152 4.38 -30.44 18.25
N GLU A 153 5.22 -30.72 17.26
CA GLU A 153 6.46 -29.96 16.98
C GLU A 153 6.17 -28.56 16.42
N LEU A 154 5.07 -28.39 15.68
CA LEU A 154 4.60 -27.06 15.26
C LEU A 154 3.80 -26.33 16.36
N GLY A 155 3.45 -27.02 17.45
CA GLY A 155 2.59 -26.49 18.51
C GLY A 155 1.09 -26.54 18.18
N ILE A 156 0.71 -27.31 17.15
CA ILE A 156 -0.66 -27.45 16.67
C ILE A 156 -1.33 -28.60 17.44
N GLY A 157 -2.24 -28.29 18.38
CA GLY A 157 -3.12 -29.28 19.00
C GLY A 157 -3.00 -29.53 20.52
N ALA A 158 -2.46 -28.60 21.31
CA ALA A 158 -2.33 -28.79 22.77
C ALA A 158 -3.54 -28.32 23.61
N LYS A 159 -4.79 -28.57 23.18
CA LYS A 159 -6.00 -28.51 24.04
C LYS A 159 -7.12 -29.42 23.53
N ALA A 160 -6.97 -30.73 23.68
CA ALA A 160 -8.11 -31.66 23.57
C ALA A 160 -8.35 -32.32 24.93
N GLY A 161 -9.27 -31.72 25.69
CA GLY A 161 -9.73 -32.24 26.98
C GLY A 161 -11.25 -32.09 27.08
N GLY A 162 -11.99 -32.77 26.21
CA GLY A 162 -13.45 -32.80 26.20
C GLY A 162 -14.03 -33.38 24.92
N ASP A 163 -15.28 -33.89 24.99
CA ASP A 163 -16.10 -34.39 23.87
C ASP A 163 -16.46 -33.24 22.89
N VAL A 164 -15.47 -32.73 22.17
CA VAL A 164 -15.64 -31.75 21.09
C VAL A 164 -15.48 -32.48 19.75
N GLY A 165 -16.37 -32.22 18.79
CA GLY A 165 -16.36 -32.89 17.49
C GLY A 165 -15.07 -32.60 16.71
N VAL A 166 -14.62 -33.54 15.87
CA VAL A 166 -13.38 -33.41 15.07
C VAL A 166 -13.37 -32.14 14.21
N ALA A 167 -14.51 -31.77 13.62
CA ALA A 167 -14.66 -30.56 12.81
C ALA A 167 -14.54 -29.25 13.63
N GLU A 168 -15.06 -29.23 14.85
CA GLU A 168 -14.92 -28.06 15.76
C GLU A 168 -13.45 -27.89 16.20
N LEU A 169 -12.75 -29.00 16.47
CA LEU A 169 -11.32 -28.98 16.81
C LEU A 169 -10.44 -28.51 15.63
N GLU A 170 -10.82 -28.83 14.39
CA GLU A 170 -10.10 -28.40 13.19
C GLU A 170 -10.32 -26.91 12.88
N ALA A 171 -11.54 -26.40 13.10
CA ALA A 171 -11.84 -24.98 13.01
C ALA A 171 -11.08 -24.15 14.05
N GLU A 172 -11.05 -24.60 15.32
CA GLU A 172 -10.28 -23.95 16.39
C GLU A 172 -8.77 -23.97 16.08
N ALA A 173 -8.23 -25.11 15.62
CA ALA A 173 -6.82 -25.23 15.24
C ALA A 173 -6.47 -24.32 14.04
N GLY A 174 -7.39 -24.13 13.10
CA GLY A 174 -7.20 -23.23 11.97
C GLY A 174 -7.08 -21.76 12.38
N VAL A 175 -7.93 -21.30 13.31
CA VAL A 175 -7.86 -19.95 13.89
C VAL A 175 -6.54 -19.73 14.62
N ASP A 176 -6.08 -20.72 15.40
CA ASP A 176 -4.79 -20.66 16.09
C ASP A 176 -3.62 -20.53 15.11
N ILE A 177 -3.67 -21.19 13.95
CA ILE A 177 -2.62 -21.10 12.92
C ILE A 177 -2.57 -19.71 12.29
N LYS A 178 -3.71 -19.13 11.92
CA LYS A 178 -3.77 -17.75 11.40
C LYS A 178 -3.16 -16.76 12.39
N LEU A 179 -3.54 -16.88 13.67
CA LEU A 179 -3.02 -16.02 14.72
C LEU A 179 -1.50 -16.21 14.90
N ASN A 180 -1.05 -17.45 15.03
CA ASN A 180 0.38 -17.76 15.22
C ASN A 180 1.23 -17.34 14.02
N LEU A 181 0.76 -17.54 12.79
CA LEU A 181 1.43 -17.06 11.58
C LEU A 181 1.67 -15.56 11.62
N LYS A 182 0.68 -14.79 12.07
CA LYS A 182 0.75 -13.33 12.16
C LYS A 182 1.60 -12.85 13.35
N THR A 183 1.51 -13.48 14.51
CA THR A 183 2.06 -12.91 15.76
C THR A 183 3.27 -13.65 16.34
N ASP A 184 3.48 -14.93 16.02
CA ASP A 184 4.54 -15.75 16.64
C ASP A 184 5.71 -16.01 15.66
N ILE A 185 6.85 -15.38 15.93
CA ILE A 185 8.11 -15.58 15.19
C ILE A 185 8.56 -17.04 15.25
N SER A 186 8.49 -17.67 16.43
CA SER A 186 8.95 -19.04 16.64
C SER A 186 8.11 -20.03 15.85
N PHE A 187 6.81 -19.76 15.72
CA PHE A 187 5.94 -20.55 14.86
C PHE A 187 6.39 -20.49 13.39
N ARG A 188 6.68 -19.29 12.87
CA ARG A 188 7.19 -19.13 11.49
C ARG A 188 8.54 -19.82 11.30
N GLU A 189 9.45 -19.72 12.26
CA GLU A 189 10.74 -20.42 12.21
C GLU A 189 10.56 -21.93 12.12
N ARG A 190 9.74 -22.52 13.00
CA ARG A 190 9.43 -23.95 12.95
C ARG A 190 8.75 -24.29 11.62
N LEU A 191 7.77 -23.53 11.16
CA LEU A 191 7.10 -23.74 9.87
C LEU A 191 8.12 -23.82 8.72
N ARG A 192 9.05 -22.86 8.66
CA ARG A 192 10.11 -22.80 7.64
C ARG A 192 11.06 -24.00 7.75
N GLU A 193 11.46 -24.41 8.95
CA GLU A 193 12.33 -25.58 9.16
C GLU A 193 11.70 -26.88 8.65
N HIS A 194 10.44 -27.11 9.00
CA HIS A 194 9.72 -28.34 8.63
C HIS A 194 9.39 -28.41 7.14
N THR A 195 9.11 -27.26 6.52
CA THR A 195 8.81 -27.18 5.07
C THR A 195 10.07 -27.07 4.21
N ARG A 196 11.26 -26.86 4.78
CA ARG A 196 12.51 -26.58 4.05
C ARG A 196 12.84 -27.60 2.95
N LEU A 197 12.64 -28.89 3.21
CA LEU A 197 12.90 -29.97 2.25
C LEU A 197 11.70 -30.24 1.31
N HIS A 198 10.56 -29.62 1.58
CA HIS A 198 9.28 -29.89 0.93
C HIS A 198 8.63 -28.63 0.34
N VAL A 199 9.38 -27.53 0.15
CA VAL A 199 8.83 -26.25 -0.36
C VAL A 199 8.07 -26.44 -1.68
N GLY A 200 8.58 -27.30 -2.58
CA GLY A 200 7.90 -27.62 -3.83
C GLY A 200 6.58 -28.38 -3.64
N ALA A 201 6.53 -29.32 -2.69
CA ALA A 201 5.32 -30.06 -2.35
C ALA A 201 4.30 -29.14 -1.65
N PHE A 202 4.76 -28.26 -0.77
CA PHE A 202 3.92 -27.27 -0.10
C PHE A 202 3.33 -26.25 -1.10
N ARG A 203 4.16 -25.71 -2.00
CA ARG A 203 3.69 -24.88 -3.12
C ARG A 203 2.61 -25.61 -3.93
N LYS A 204 2.85 -26.88 -4.27
CA LYS A 204 1.88 -27.68 -5.02
C LYS A 204 0.57 -27.81 -4.26
N ASP A 205 0.61 -28.10 -2.95
CA ASP A 205 -0.60 -28.19 -2.12
C ASP A 205 -1.41 -26.89 -2.14
N VAL A 206 -0.74 -25.74 -1.98
CA VAL A 206 -1.37 -24.41 -2.09
C VAL A 206 -1.99 -24.20 -3.46
N HIS A 207 -1.26 -24.49 -4.54
CA HIS A 207 -1.77 -24.34 -5.91
C HIS A 207 -2.96 -25.26 -6.21
N ASP A 208 -2.90 -26.51 -5.73
CA ASP A 208 -3.99 -27.48 -5.86
C ASP A 208 -5.24 -27.00 -5.10
N PHE A 209 -5.08 -26.38 -3.91
CA PHE A 209 -6.19 -25.77 -3.17
C PHE A 209 -6.83 -24.64 -3.96
N MET A 210 -6.04 -23.67 -4.42
CA MET A 210 -6.55 -22.51 -5.16
C MET A 210 -7.23 -22.93 -6.47
N GLY A 211 -6.68 -23.93 -7.16
CA GLY A 211 -7.31 -24.55 -8.33
C GLY A 211 -8.64 -25.23 -8.00
N ALA A 212 -8.73 -25.95 -6.87
CA ALA A 212 -9.98 -26.55 -6.42
C ALA A 212 -11.05 -25.49 -6.09
N CYS A 213 -10.66 -24.34 -5.53
CA CYS A 213 -11.58 -23.21 -5.33
C CYS A 213 -12.18 -22.72 -6.64
N LEU A 214 -11.35 -22.55 -7.68
CA LEU A 214 -11.84 -22.13 -9.02
C LEU A 214 -12.80 -23.17 -9.61
N LEU A 215 -12.50 -24.47 -9.49
CA LEU A 215 -13.39 -25.52 -9.97
C LEU A 215 -14.74 -25.51 -9.23
N ALA A 216 -14.74 -25.35 -7.91
CA ALA A 216 -15.97 -25.22 -7.13
C ALA A 216 -16.79 -23.98 -7.52
N LEU A 217 -16.12 -22.85 -7.80
CA LEU A 217 -16.79 -21.65 -8.32
C LEU A 217 -17.37 -21.88 -9.70
N ARG A 218 -16.70 -22.62 -10.59
CA ARG A 218 -17.23 -22.97 -11.92
C ARG A 218 -18.45 -23.90 -11.84
N GLU A 219 -18.46 -24.87 -10.93
CA GLU A 219 -19.64 -25.70 -10.68
C GLU A 219 -20.85 -24.85 -10.27
N ARG A 220 -20.63 -23.78 -9.50
CA ARG A 220 -21.69 -22.92 -8.96
C ARG A 220 -22.14 -21.82 -9.92
N HIS A 221 -21.20 -21.18 -10.64
CA HIS A 221 -21.44 -19.96 -11.42
C HIS A 221 -21.29 -20.14 -12.93
N GLY A 222 -20.87 -21.34 -13.39
CA GLY A 222 -20.70 -21.69 -14.80
C GLY A 222 -19.23 -21.88 -15.20
N GLU A 223 -19.00 -22.70 -16.23
CA GLU A 223 -17.65 -23.11 -16.68
C GLU A 223 -16.73 -21.94 -17.07
N ASP A 224 -17.31 -20.84 -17.58
CA ASP A 224 -16.55 -19.65 -17.98
C ASP A 224 -16.06 -18.83 -16.79
N THR A 225 -16.46 -19.17 -15.56
CA THR A 225 -16.08 -18.43 -14.35
C THR A 225 -14.56 -18.29 -14.22
N GLN A 226 -14.11 -17.06 -14.02
CA GLN A 226 -12.72 -16.67 -13.76
C GLN A 226 -12.59 -16.15 -12.33
N LEU A 227 -11.49 -16.49 -11.66
CA LEU A 227 -11.19 -16.01 -10.31
C LEU A 227 -10.03 -15.01 -10.37
N VAL A 228 -10.28 -13.82 -9.82
CA VAL A 228 -9.27 -12.76 -9.62
C VAL A 228 -9.01 -12.61 -8.13
N VAL A 229 -7.76 -12.84 -7.73
CA VAL A 229 -7.32 -12.73 -6.34
C VAL A 229 -6.39 -11.52 -6.20
N ILE A 230 -6.83 -10.56 -5.40
CA ILE A 230 -6.07 -9.34 -5.12
C ILE A 230 -5.53 -9.44 -3.70
N TYR A 231 -4.21 -9.49 -3.54
CA TYR A 231 -3.55 -9.41 -2.24
C TYR A 231 -3.09 -7.98 -1.99
N ASP A 232 -3.84 -7.26 -1.15
CA ASP A 232 -3.60 -5.86 -0.76
C ASP A 232 -2.69 -5.78 0.47
N SER A 233 -2.15 -4.59 0.73
CA SER A 233 -1.33 -4.25 1.90
C SER A 233 0.03 -4.96 2.04
N ILE A 234 0.51 -5.74 1.06
CA ILE A 234 1.84 -6.38 1.16
C ILE A 234 2.95 -5.31 1.23
N GLU A 235 2.75 -4.14 0.62
CA GLU A 235 3.69 -3.02 0.69
C GLU A 235 3.81 -2.38 2.09
N HIS A 236 2.97 -2.80 3.03
CA HIS A 236 3.08 -2.40 4.43
C HIS A 236 4.12 -3.21 5.22
N LEU A 237 4.66 -4.31 4.65
CA LEU A 237 5.78 -5.06 5.22
C LEU A 237 7.02 -4.17 5.35
N ARG A 238 7.26 -3.65 6.55
CA ARG A 238 8.30 -2.68 6.84
C ARG A 238 8.88 -2.93 8.22
N GLY A 239 10.18 -3.20 8.25
CA GLY A 239 10.89 -3.36 9.51
C GLY A 239 10.94 -2.05 10.30
N LEU A 240 11.12 -2.21 11.60
CA LEU A 240 11.50 -1.13 12.51
C LEU A 240 12.94 -0.68 12.20
N THR A 241 13.40 0.37 12.87
CA THR A 241 14.78 0.89 12.71
C THR A 241 15.85 -0.21 12.81
N THR A 242 15.60 -1.24 13.63
CA THR A 242 16.54 -2.34 13.90
C THR A 242 16.60 -3.41 12.80
N ASN A 243 15.52 -3.64 12.04
CA ASN A 243 15.43 -4.72 11.03
C ASN A 243 14.92 -4.24 9.66
N SER A 244 14.78 -2.93 9.44
CA SER A 244 14.25 -2.33 8.20
C SER A 244 14.88 -2.87 6.93
N ARG A 245 16.20 -3.10 6.94
CA ARG A 245 16.93 -3.69 5.81
C ARG A 245 16.58 -5.15 5.59
N GLU A 246 16.55 -5.95 6.65
CA GLU A 246 16.22 -7.37 6.56
C GLU A 246 14.80 -7.58 6.02
N VAL A 247 13.84 -6.77 6.45
CA VAL A 247 12.47 -6.82 5.94
C VAL A 247 12.41 -6.40 4.47
N ALA A 248 13.07 -5.30 4.08
CA ALA A 248 13.13 -4.88 2.67
C ALA A 248 13.76 -5.95 1.78
N ASP A 249 14.88 -6.53 2.21
CA ASP A 249 15.57 -7.62 1.50
C ASP A 249 14.68 -8.88 1.40
N SER A 250 13.84 -9.14 2.40
CA SER A 250 12.87 -10.25 2.37
C SER A 250 11.75 -10.06 1.35
N VAL A 251 11.23 -8.83 1.24
CA VAL A 251 10.23 -8.46 0.23
C VAL A 251 10.85 -8.53 -1.17
N GLU A 252 12.07 -8.01 -1.35
CA GLU A 252 12.80 -8.13 -2.63
C GLU A 252 12.97 -9.60 -3.05
N ARG A 253 13.38 -10.46 -2.11
CA ARG A 253 13.55 -11.90 -2.37
C ARG A 253 12.23 -12.59 -2.69
N LEU A 254 11.14 -12.25 -1.99
CA LEU A 254 9.81 -12.80 -2.28
C LEU A 254 9.42 -12.51 -3.74
N PHE A 255 9.48 -11.24 -4.14
CA PHE A 255 8.99 -10.83 -5.45
C PHE A 255 9.93 -11.18 -6.60
N ARG A 256 11.25 -11.24 -6.40
CA ARG A 256 12.18 -11.63 -7.46
C ARG A 256 12.45 -13.14 -7.52
N GLY A 257 12.55 -13.78 -6.36
CA GLY A 257 12.99 -15.17 -6.24
C GLY A 257 11.89 -16.21 -6.36
N HIS A 258 10.63 -15.79 -6.17
CA HIS A 258 9.51 -16.72 -6.00
C HIS A 258 8.29 -16.41 -6.86
N VAL A 259 8.48 -15.75 -8.02
CA VAL A 259 7.40 -15.44 -8.98
C VAL A 259 6.60 -16.70 -9.33
N GLU A 260 7.29 -17.81 -9.59
CA GLU A 260 6.68 -19.12 -9.86
C GLU A 260 5.75 -19.59 -8.73
N SER A 261 6.11 -19.35 -7.47
CA SER A 261 5.25 -19.70 -6.34
C SER A 261 3.98 -18.84 -6.28
N MET A 262 4.04 -17.62 -6.79
CA MET A 262 2.93 -16.65 -6.82
C MET A 262 2.07 -16.77 -8.09
N ARG A 263 2.58 -17.39 -9.16
CA ARG A 263 1.81 -17.74 -10.35
C ARG A 263 1.02 -19.01 -10.11
N VAL A 264 -0.29 -18.87 -9.96
CA VAL A 264 -1.21 -20.00 -9.76
C VAL A 264 -1.90 -20.31 -11.09
N PRO A 265 -1.82 -21.56 -11.59
CA PRO A 265 -2.39 -21.91 -12.88
C PRO A 265 -3.88 -21.59 -13.01
N ASN A 266 -4.28 -20.92 -14.10
CA ASN A 266 -5.66 -20.52 -14.42
C ASN A 266 -6.30 -19.45 -13.51
N LEU A 267 -5.51 -18.74 -12.70
CA LEU A 267 -6.01 -17.66 -11.84
C LEU A 267 -5.39 -16.33 -12.24
N HIS A 268 -6.13 -15.25 -12.03
CA HIS A 268 -5.60 -13.89 -12.15
C HIS A 268 -5.19 -13.38 -10.77
N MET A 269 -3.93 -13.00 -10.63
CA MET A 269 -3.32 -12.61 -9.36
C MET A 269 -2.86 -11.16 -9.43
N ILE A 270 -3.20 -10.36 -8.42
CA ILE A 270 -2.69 -8.99 -8.25
C ILE A 270 -2.02 -8.89 -6.87
N TYR A 271 -0.78 -8.43 -6.83
CA TYR A 271 -0.04 -8.22 -5.58
C TYR A 271 0.31 -6.75 -5.41
N THR A 272 -0.02 -6.19 -4.25
CA THR A 272 0.48 -4.85 -3.95
C THR A 272 1.96 -4.87 -3.58
N VAL A 273 2.73 -3.88 -4.03
CA VAL A 273 4.18 -3.83 -3.79
C VAL A 273 4.68 -2.43 -3.47
N PRO A 274 5.77 -2.30 -2.67
CA PRO A 274 6.36 -1.00 -2.39
C PRO A 274 6.86 -0.30 -3.67
N PRO A 275 6.74 1.04 -3.77
CA PRO A 275 7.15 1.78 -4.96
C PRO A 275 8.65 1.68 -5.26
N TRP A 276 9.47 1.36 -4.25
CA TRP A 276 10.91 1.18 -4.43
C TRP A 276 11.29 -0.15 -5.07
N LEU A 277 10.40 -1.15 -5.09
CA LEU A 277 10.73 -2.51 -5.53
C LEU A 277 11.22 -2.54 -6.99
N ARG A 278 10.51 -1.87 -7.89
CA ARG A 278 10.87 -1.78 -9.32
C ARG A 278 12.21 -1.08 -9.59
N TRP A 279 12.71 -0.26 -8.65
CA TRP A 279 13.93 0.53 -8.82
C TRP A 279 15.17 -0.16 -8.28
N GLN A 280 15.02 -1.13 -7.39
CA GLN A 280 16.17 -1.73 -6.72
C GLN A 280 17.12 -2.43 -7.69
N ARG A 281 16.61 -3.08 -8.74
CA ARG A 281 17.41 -3.71 -9.80
C ARG A 281 16.65 -3.74 -11.12
N ALA A 282 17.38 -3.76 -12.23
CA ALA A 282 16.79 -4.12 -13.51
C ALA A 282 16.18 -5.53 -13.42
N GLY A 283 15.01 -5.70 -14.03
CA GLY A 283 14.32 -6.98 -14.07
C GLY A 283 13.66 -7.42 -12.75
N THR A 284 13.53 -6.55 -11.73
CA THR A 284 12.81 -6.94 -10.49
C THR A 284 11.37 -7.35 -10.74
N THR A 285 10.75 -6.84 -11.81
CA THR A 285 9.40 -7.22 -12.24
C THR A 285 9.40 -8.29 -13.34
N GLU A 286 10.55 -8.89 -13.68
CA GLU A 286 10.60 -10.00 -14.65
C GLU A 286 9.81 -11.20 -14.12
N GLY A 287 8.97 -11.77 -14.99
CA GLY A 287 8.08 -12.89 -14.67
C GLY A 287 6.66 -12.48 -14.24
N PHE A 288 6.45 -11.20 -13.92
CA PHE A 288 5.12 -10.60 -13.83
C PHE A 288 4.70 -10.07 -15.20
N ASP A 289 3.41 -10.16 -15.48
CA ASP A 289 2.86 -9.80 -16.79
C ASP A 289 2.63 -8.28 -16.90
N ASN A 290 2.40 -7.60 -15.77
CA ASN A 290 2.16 -6.16 -15.72
C ASN A 290 2.63 -5.51 -14.41
N TYR A 291 2.88 -4.19 -14.45
CA TYR A 291 3.14 -3.35 -13.28
C TYR A 291 2.42 -2.01 -13.42
N GLU A 292 1.51 -1.74 -12.49
CA GLU A 292 0.80 -0.47 -12.41
C GLU A 292 1.03 0.25 -11.09
N GLN A 293 0.87 1.58 -11.08
CA GLN A 293 1.17 2.39 -9.90
C GLN A 293 0.23 3.58 -9.69
N VAL A 294 -0.30 3.71 -8.47
CA VAL A 294 -0.99 4.92 -8.00
C VAL A 294 0.04 5.93 -7.48
N LEU A 295 0.02 7.11 -8.08
CA LEU A 295 0.97 8.19 -7.80
C LEU A 295 0.33 9.32 -6.99
N CYS A 296 1.17 10.23 -6.48
CA CYS A 296 0.67 11.44 -5.82
C CYS A 296 0.00 12.35 -6.86
N VAL A 297 -1.05 13.07 -6.45
CA VAL A 297 -1.71 14.04 -7.35
C VAL A 297 -0.72 15.18 -7.60
N LYS A 298 -0.34 15.39 -8.85
CA LYS A 298 0.61 16.45 -9.20
C LYS A 298 0.01 17.82 -8.89
N VAL A 299 0.53 18.53 -7.90
CA VAL A 299 0.11 19.91 -7.55
C VAL A 299 1.08 20.99 -8.00
N ARG A 300 2.20 20.59 -8.61
CA ARG A 300 3.21 21.50 -9.15
C ARG A 300 3.74 20.99 -10.49
N GLU A 301 4.03 21.93 -11.37
CA GLU A 301 4.85 21.72 -12.55
C GLU A 301 6.33 21.79 -12.20
N ARG A 302 7.08 20.81 -12.71
CA ARG A 302 8.54 20.84 -12.70
C ARG A 302 8.98 21.47 -14.03
N ASN A 303 9.31 22.76 -14.01
CA ASN A 303 9.80 23.46 -15.19
C ASN A 303 11.24 23.03 -15.50
N GLU A 304 11.56 22.82 -16.77
CA GLU A 304 12.93 22.55 -17.22
C GLU A 304 13.80 23.81 -17.10
N GLY A 305 14.97 23.69 -16.47
CA GLY A 305 15.93 24.79 -16.28
C GLY A 305 16.58 24.79 -14.89
N LEU A 306 17.81 25.31 -14.80
CA LEU A 306 18.72 25.22 -13.63
C LEU A 306 18.21 25.90 -12.34
N ASP A 307 17.19 26.77 -12.42
CA ASP A 307 16.64 27.49 -11.27
C ASP A 307 15.38 26.85 -10.66
N HIS A 308 14.91 25.73 -11.22
CA HIS A 308 13.83 24.87 -10.68
C HIS A 308 12.68 25.61 -10.00
N VAL A 309 12.09 26.57 -10.70
CA VAL A 309 10.89 27.27 -10.24
C VAL A 309 9.69 26.34 -10.42
N TYR A 310 9.20 25.78 -9.31
CA TYR A 310 7.91 25.11 -9.33
C TYR A 310 6.79 26.12 -9.54
N THR A 311 5.90 25.81 -10.48
CA THR A 311 4.64 26.57 -10.64
C THR A 311 3.45 25.69 -10.23
N PRO A 312 2.36 26.27 -9.70
CA PRO A 312 1.18 25.50 -9.34
C PRO A 312 0.60 24.74 -10.55
N HIS A 313 0.38 23.44 -10.41
CA HIS A 313 -0.33 22.64 -11.42
C HIS A 313 -1.85 22.73 -11.16
N ARG A 314 -2.53 23.59 -11.92
CA ARG A 314 -3.94 23.92 -11.70
C ARG A 314 -4.88 22.71 -11.79
N PRO A 315 -4.81 21.83 -12.82
CA PRO A 315 -5.66 20.65 -12.88
C PRO A 315 -5.57 19.76 -11.64
N GLY A 316 -4.37 19.51 -11.13
CA GLY A 316 -4.20 18.69 -9.93
C GLY A 316 -4.66 19.37 -8.64
N LEU A 317 -4.50 20.69 -8.52
CA LEU A 317 -5.09 21.46 -7.42
C LEU A 317 -6.62 21.40 -7.45
N ASP A 318 -7.23 21.53 -8.63
CA ASP A 318 -8.67 21.42 -8.81
C ASP A 318 -9.17 20.01 -8.51
N MET A 319 -8.44 18.97 -8.91
CA MET A 319 -8.76 17.58 -8.59
C MET A 319 -8.72 17.33 -7.07
N LEU A 320 -7.66 17.75 -6.37
CA LEU A 320 -7.62 17.64 -4.91
C LEU A 320 -8.72 18.44 -4.23
N TYR A 321 -9.06 19.61 -4.77
CA TYR A 321 -10.17 20.42 -4.25
C TYR A 321 -11.51 19.69 -4.39
N GLN A 322 -11.74 18.96 -5.50
CA GLN A 322 -12.91 18.11 -5.66
C GLN A 322 -12.91 16.94 -4.66
N VAL A 323 -11.79 16.22 -4.52
CA VAL A 323 -11.64 15.11 -3.56
C VAL A 323 -11.95 15.55 -2.14
N VAL A 324 -11.47 16.72 -1.73
CA VAL A 324 -11.72 17.26 -0.39
C VAL A 324 -13.16 17.75 -0.25
N ASN A 325 -13.72 18.43 -1.26
CA ASN A 325 -15.11 18.88 -1.20
C ASN A 325 -16.11 17.74 -1.11
N ALA A 326 -15.87 16.62 -1.82
CA ALA A 326 -16.73 15.44 -1.79
C ALA A 326 -16.89 14.83 -0.38
N ARG A 327 -15.99 15.14 0.55
CA ARG A 327 -16.02 14.67 1.94
C ARG A 327 -16.87 15.54 2.87
N GLY A 328 -17.47 16.62 2.39
CA GLY A 328 -18.27 17.51 3.23
C GLY A 328 -19.47 18.09 2.48
N SER A 329 -20.20 19.00 3.14
CA SER A 329 -21.28 19.71 2.48
C SER A 329 -20.75 20.72 1.47
N GLN A 330 -21.55 21.05 0.44
CA GLN A 330 -21.16 22.05 -0.54
C GLN A 330 -20.68 23.36 0.14
N GLY A 331 -19.53 23.88 -0.31
CA GLY A 331 -18.93 25.11 0.22
C GLY A 331 -18.30 24.96 1.60
N TRP A 332 -18.08 23.73 2.10
CA TRP A 332 -17.47 23.55 3.42
C TRP A 332 -16.01 24.02 3.46
N VAL A 333 -15.28 23.92 2.36
CA VAL A 333 -13.88 24.37 2.28
C VAL A 333 -13.81 25.89 2.45
N GLU A 334 -14.68 26.65 1.77
CA GLU A 334 -14.76 28.12 1.91
C GLU A 334 -15.19 28.52 3.32
N TRP A 335 -16.18 27.82 3.89
CA TRP A 335 -16.60 28.06 5.27
C TRP A 335 -15.48 27.77 6.28
N PHE A 336 -14.69 26.71 6.04
CA PHE A 336 -13.68 26.22 6.96
C PHE A 336 -12.35 26.96 6.84
N LEU A 337 -11.86 27.20 5.63
CA LEU A 337 -10.56 27.82 5.34
C LEU A 337 -10.65 29.30 4.93
N GLY A 338 -11.84 29.77 4.56
CA GLY A 338 -12.11 31.15 4.15
C GLY A 338 -12.15 31.32 2.64
N ASP A 339 -11.19 30.73 1.93
CA ASP A 339 -11.12 30.82 0.48
C ASP A 339 -10.34 29.65 -0.17
N ARG A 340 -10.31 29.67 -1.50
CA ARG A 340 -9.57 28.70 -2.32
C ARG A 340 -8.05 28.86 -2.19
N ALA A 341 -7.53 30.05 -1.89
CA ALA A 341 -6.08 30.26 -1.77
C ALA A 341 -5.52 29.56 -0.52
N ALA A 342 -6.25 29.58 0.59
CA ALA A 342 -5.94 28.83 1.81
C ALA A 342 -5.98 27.32 1.57
N PHE A 343 -6.89 26.83 0.72
CA PHE A 343 -6.87 25.43 0.28
C PHE A 343 -5.63 25.10 -0.55
N ASP A 344 -5.34 25.92 -1.58
CA ASP A 344 -4.19 25.71 -2.47
C ASP A 344 -2.87 25.71 -1.67
N GLU A 345 -2.75 26.55 -0.63
CA GLU A 345 -1.61 26.55 0.31
C GLU A 345 -1.39 25.16 0.93
N LEU A 346 -2.44 24.55 1.48
CA LEU A 346 -2.37 23.23 2.13
C LEU A 346 -2.12 22.11 1.10
N ALA A 347 -2.79 22.17 -0.06
CA ALA A 347 -2.59 21.21 -1.14
C ALA A 347 -1.13 21.25 -1.64
N LEU A 348 -0.58 22.45 -1.79
CA LEU A 348 0.82 22.66 -2.10
C LEU A 348 1.73 22.16 -0.97
N ALA A 349 1.42 22.38 0.31
CA ALA A 349 2.22 21.86 1.42
C ALA A 349 2.26 20.32 1.46
N SER A 350 1.12 19.66 1.20
CA SER A 350 1.02 18.19 1.15
C SER A 350 1.76 17.54 -0.02
N GLY A 351 2.17 18.31 -1.03
CA GLY A 351 2.69 17.76 -2.28
C GLY A 351 1.68 16.94 -3.07
N GLY A 352 0.38 17.07 -2.77
CA GLY A 352 -0.66 16.22 -3.35
C GLY A 352 -0.60 14.76 -2.94
N TYR A 353 0.13 14.46 -1.87
CA TYR A 353 -0.02 13.22 -1.13
C TYR A 353 -1.32 13.25 -0.33
N LEU A 354 -2.29 12.42 -0.72
CA LEU A 354 -3.66 12.46 -0.21
C LEU A 354 -3.74 12.33 1.31
N ARG A 355 -2.97 11.42 1.92
CA ARG A 355 -2.95 11.27 3.38
C ARG A 355 -2.49 12.53 4.09
N ASP A 356 -1.50 13.23 3.56
CA ASP A 356 -1.02 14.48 4.16
C ASP A 356 -1.99 15.62 4.00
N MET A 357 -2.67 15.68 2.85
CA MET A 357 -3.78 16.62 2.67
C MET A 357 -4.88 16.39 3.72
N LEU A 358 -5.29 15.14 3.93
CA LEU A 358 -6.29 14.79 4.95
C LEU A 358 -5.76 15.03 6.38
N ARG A 359 -4.49 14.73 6.65
CA ARG A 359 -3.84 14.97 7.95
C ARG A 359 -3.84 16.46 8.30
N LEU A 360 -3.46 17.33 7.37
CA LEU A 360 -3.52 18.79 7.56
C LEU A 360 -4.95 19.26 7.90
N LEU A 361 -5.94 18.84 7.12
CA LEU A 361 -7.34 19.22 7.35
C LEU A 361 -7.84 18.74 8.73
N ARG A 362 -7.51 17.50 9.11
CA ARG A 362 -7.91 16.94 10.41
C ARG A 362 -7.28 17.67 11.58
N ASN A 363 -6.00 18.01 11.50
CA ASN A 363 -5.32 18.80 12.53
C ASN A 363 -5.96 20.19 12.65
N LEU A 364 -6.29 20.82 11.52
CA LEU A 364 -6.99 22.10 11.51
C LEU A 364 -8.42 22.00 12.05
N LEU A 365 -9.14 20.90 11.81
CA LEU A 365 -10.49 20.68 12.36
C LEU A 365 -10.46 20.60 13.90
N ILE A 366 -9.42 19.98 14.46
CA ILE A 366 -9.18 19.96 15.91
C ILE A 366 -8.85 21.37 16.42
N ALA A 367 -7.98 22.10 15.72
CA ALA A 367 -7.61 23.47 16.08
C ALA A 367 -8.82 24.43 16.04
N ALA A 368 -9.65 24.30 15.01
CA ALA A 368 -10.85 25.10 14.78
C ALA A 368 -11.82 25.03 15.95
N ASN A 369 -11.92 23.90 16.66
CA ASN A 369 -12.77 23.81 17.85
C ASN A 369 -12.41 24.82 18.96
N ARG A 370 -11.17 25.33 18.95
CA ARG A 370 -10.68 26.36 19.88
C ARG A 370 -10.62 27.75 19.26
N THR A 371 -10.25 27.85 17.98
CA THR A 371 -9.97 29.13 17.30
C THR A 371 -11.14 29.67 16.47
N GLY A 372 -12.13 28.82 16.18
CA GLY A 372 -13.23 29.13 15.29
C GLY A 372 -12.90 28.93 13.81
N VAL A 373 -13.89 29.30 12.98
CA VAL A 373 -13.86 29.25 11.52
C VAL A 373 -14.18 30.63 10.94
N PRO A 374 -13.62 31.03 9.78
CA PRO A 374 -12.54 30.36 9.06
C PRO A 374 -11.28 30.17 9.90
N VAL A 375 -10.51 29.11 9.62
CA VAL A 375 -9.31 28.80 10.39
C VAL A 375 -8.24 29.87 10.13
N PRO A 376 -7.74 30.55 11.19
CA PRO A 376 -6.75 31.61 11.04
C PRO A 376 -5.43 31.14 10.40
N ASP A 377 -4.72 32.07 9.75
CA ASP A 377 -3.46 31.83 9.05
C ASP A 377 -2.37 31.24 9.97
N ASP A 378 -2.27 31.71 11.23
CA ASP A 378 -1.30 31.19 12.21
C ASP A 378 -1.53 29.70 12.51
N ARG A 379 -2.79 29.24 12.46
CA ARG A 379 -3.12 27.82 12.65
C ARG A 379 -2.78 26.98 11.42
N ARG A 380 -2.99 27.50 10.21
CA ARG A 380 -2.56 26.83 8.97
C ARG A 380 -1.04 26.69 8.94
N ALA A 381 -0.31 27.77 9.24
CA ALA A 381 1.14 27.74 9.35
C ALA A 381 1.63 26.73 10.40
N ALA A 382 0.99 26.68 11.58
CA ALA A 382 1.33 25.71 12.61
C ALA A 382 1.08 24.25 12.18
N ALA A 383 -0.01 23.97 11.44
CA ALA A 383 -0.28 22.63 10.92
C ALA A 383 0.73 22.21 9.84
N ILE A 384 1.16 23.13 8.98
CA ILE A 384 2.23 22.89 8.00
C ILE A 384 3.57 22.63 8.70
N GLU A 385 3.87 23.34 9.79
CA GLU A 385 5.09 23.11 10.56
C GLU A 385 5.07 21.79 11.34
N GLU A 386 3.92 21.41 11.90
CA GLU A 386 3.72 20.08 12.50
C GLU A 386 3.91 18.97 11.46
N LEU A 387 3.38 19.17 10.25
CA LEU A 387 3.60 18.28 9.12
C LEU A 387 5.10 18.17 8.81
N ARG A 388 5.82 19.30 8.73
CA ARG A 388 7.27 19.35 8.49
C ARG A 388 8.04 18.55 9.53
N ALA A 389 7.72 18.69 10.80
CA ALA A 389 8.42 18.01 11.90
C ALA A 389 8.45 16.48 11.71
N GLY A 390 7.41 15.89 11.10
CA GLY A 390 7.35 14.47 10.79
C GLY A 390 8.34 13.97 9.74
N TYR A 391 8.99 14.87 8.99
CA TYR A 391 9.88 14.53 7.86
C TYR A 391 11.34 14.93 8.08
N GLN A 392 11.73 15.37 9.28
CA GLN A 392 13.08 15.90 9.54
C GLN A 392 14.16 14.83 9.85
N GLY A 393 13.82 13.54 9.76
CA GLY A 393 14.64 12.40 10.18
C GLY A 393 15.86 12.05 9.31
N PHE A 394 16.32 12.95 8.43
CA PHE A 394 17.46 12.73 7.53
C PHE A 394 18.71 13.51 7.98
N THR A 395 19.90 12.97 7.71
CA THR A 395 21.19 13.58 8.02
C THR A 395 21.59 14.68 7.03
N ASN A 396 22.63 15.46 7.36
CA ASN A 396 23.17 16.45 6.41
C ASN A 396 23.77 15.80 5.16
N ALA A 397 24.40 14.62 5.29
CA ALA A 397 24.89 13.86 4.15
C ALA A 397 23.74 13.38 3.25
N GLU A 398 22.66 12.88 3.86
CA GLU A 398 21.45 12.48 3.14
C GLU A 398 20.75 13.65 2.44
N ALA A 399 20.86 14.86 2.99
CA ALA A 399 20.34 16.07 2.37
C ALA A 399 21.01 16.34 1.00
N VAL A 400 22.27 15.95 0.80
CA VAL A 400 22.93 16.04 -0.51
C VAL A 400 22.25 15.14 -1.52
N LEU A 401 21.99 13.87 -1.16
CA LEU A 401 21.26 12.94 -2.02
C LEU A 401 19.85 13.43 -2.34
N LEU A 402 19.12 13.95 -1.34
CA LEU A 402 17.78 14.51 -1.54
C LEU A 402 17.79 15.74 -2.45
N ARG A 403 18.80 16.63 -2.30
CA ARG A 403 18.99 17.77 -3.21
C ARG A 403 19.19 17.29 -4.65
N ASP A 404 19.99 16.25 -4.85
CA ASP A 404 20.28 15.73 -6.19
C ASP A 404 19.03 15.08 -6.83
N ILE A 405 18.25 14.32 -6.05
CA ILE A 405 16.96 13.77 -6.48
C ILE A 405 15.99 14.90 -6.88
N GLU A 406 15.86 15.92 -6.03
CA GLU A 406 15.01 17.09 -6.30
C GLU A 406 15.44 17.83 -7.58
N ALA A 407 16.75 18.00 -7.77
CA ALA A 407 17.31 18.69 -8.92
C ALA A 407 17.09 17.90 -10.21
N ARG A 408 17.26 16.57 -10.20
CA ARG A 408 17.15 15.73 -11.40
C ARG A 408 15.72 15.29 -11.71
N GLY A 409 14.89 15.09 -10.69
CA GLY A 409 13.58 14.48 -10.83
C GLY A 409 13.61 12.96 -11.06
N THR A 410 14.77 12.34 -10.93
CA THR A 410 15.03 10.92 -11.20
C THR A 410 15.73 10.28 -10.01
N LEU A 411 15.71 8.94 -9.94
CA LEU A 411 16.45 8.16 -8.95
C LEU A 411 17.76 7.63 -9.56
N ASP A 412 18.54 8.50 -10.20
CA ASP A 412 19.83 8.15 -10.79
C ASP A 412 20.92 8.15 -9.72
N LEU A 413 21.19 6.96 -9.16
CA LEU A 413 22.09 6.79 -8.02
C LEU A 413 23.53 6.58 -8.47
N ALA A 414 24.46 7.21 -7.77
CA ALA A 414 25.90 7.07 -8.04
C ALA A 414 26.46 5.72 -7.59
N ASP A 415 25.80 5.05 -6.64
CA ASP A 415 26.24 3.79 -6.03
C ASP A 415 25.04 2.94 -5.60
N ALA A 416 25.12 1.63 -5.82
CA ALA A 416 24.06 0.67 -5.46
C ALA A 416 23.80 0.58 -3.94
N SER A 417 24.77 0.91 -3.10
CA SER A 417 24.62 1.00 -1.64
C SER A 417 23.58 2.03 -1.20
N LEU A 418 23.24 3.00 -2.06
CA LEU A 418 22.21 4.00 -1.80
C LEU A 418 20.78 3.46 -2.02
N HIS A 419 20.62 2.27 -2.62
CA HIS A 419 19.29 1.73 -2.95
C HIS A 419 18.41 1.61 -1.70
N HIS A 420 18.92 1.03 -0.61
CA HIS A 420 18.16 0.88 0.64
C HIS A 420 17.77 2.24 1.25
N ARG A 421 18.66 3.24 1.13
CA ARG A 421 18.37 4.59 1.61
C ARG A 421 17.25 5.24 0.81
N VAL A 422 17.25 5.08 -0.51
CA VAL A 422 16.19 5.58 -1.38
C VAL A 422 14.88 4.83 -1.17
N SER A 423 14.93 3.52 -0.96
CA SER A 423 13.76 2.72 -0.53
C SER A 423 13.15 3.32 0.74
N THR A 424 13.99 3.67 1.72
CA THR A 424 13.55 4.31 2.97
C THR A 424 12.91 5.68 2.69
N PHE A 425 13.46 6.50 1.80
CA PHE A 425 12.87 7.81 1.48
C PHE A 425 11.53 7.70 0.76
N LEU A 426 11.37 6.74 -0.14
CA LEU A 426 10.09 6.44 -0.77
C LEU A 426 9.09 5.92 0.26
N ASP A 427 9.52 5.00 1.14
CA ASP A 427 8.64 4.42 2.14
C ASP A 427 8.16 5.44 3.16
N THR A 428 9.05 6.32 3.60
CA THR A 428 8.76 7.38 4.58
C THR A 428 8.19 8.64 3.94
N HIS A 429 7.90 8.63 2.63
CA HIS A 429 7.35 9.75 1.87
C HIS A 429 8.22 11.02 1.88
N VAL A 430 9.49 10.92 2.28
CA VAL A 430 10.50 11.98 2.13
C VAL A 430 10.69 12.29 0.64
N VAL A 431 10.59 11.27 -0.21
CA VAL A 431 10.51 11.40 -1.67
C VAL A 431 9.13 10.92 -2.14
N LEU A 432 8.48 11.74 -2.94
CA LEU A 432 7.17 11.50 -3.56
C LEU A 432 7.34 11.18 -5.05
N ALA A 433 6.41 10.41 -5.61
CA ALA A 433 6.41 9.99 -7.01
C ALA A 433 5.18 10.53 -7.75
N TYR A 434 5.37 11.01 -8.98
CA TYR A 434 4.37 11.72 -9.79
C TYR A 434 4.46 11.30 -11.27
N ARG A 435 3.39 11.48 -12.07
CA ARG A 435 3.38 11.19 -13.53
C ARG A 435 2.36 12.05 -14.28
N ASN A 436 2.86 12.91 -15.18
CA ASN A 436 2.05 13.63 -16.19
C ASN A 436 2.86 13.64 -17.50
N GLY A 437 2.84 12.53 -18.24
CA GLY A 437 3.74 12.25 -19.36
C GLY A 437 4.90 11.35 -18.92
N THR A 438 5.96 11.93 -18.35
CA THR A 438 7.06 11.16 -17.75
C THR A 438 6.90 11.09 -16.24
N GLU A 439 7.23 9.94 -15.67
CA GLU A 439 7.31 9.78 -14.23
C GLU A 439 8.50 10.56 -13.65
N TRP A 440 8.31 11.17 -12.49
CA TRP A 440 9.37 11.90 -11.80
C TRP A 440 9.23 11.83 -10.28
N TYR A 441 10.33 12.11 -9.60
CA TYR A 441 10.49 12.03 -8.14
C TYR A 441 10.81 13.41 -7.57
N GLY A 442 10.23 13.74 -6.42
CA GLY A 442 10.49 15.02 -5.78
C GLY A 442 10.54 14.90 -4.26
N VAL A 443 11.38 15.72 -3.64
CA VAL A 443 11.43 15.85 -2.19
C VAL A 443 10.11 16.43 -1.70
N HIS A 444 9.60 15.89 -0.59
CA HIS A 444 8.39 16.33 0.04
C HIS A 444 8.41 17.86 0.28
N PRO A 445 7.39 18.64 -0.17
CA PRO A 445 7.50 20.10 -0.22
C PRO A 445 7.88 20.79 1.08
N VAL A 446 7.32 20.33 2.21
CA VAL A 446 7.57 20.95 3.53
C VAL A 446 9.04 20.88 3.98
N ILE A 447 9.86 19.97 3.47
CA ILE A 447 11.28 19.82 3.89
C ILE A 447 12.29 20.29 2.84
N ARG A 448 11.86 20.79 1.67
CA ARG A 448 12.79 21.20 0.60
C ARG A 448 13.80 22.24 1.07
N GLU A 449 13.35 23.19 1.89
CA GLU A 449 14.24 24.21 2.45
C GLU A 449 15.21 23.63 3.48
N ASP A 450 14.77 22.67 4.29
CA ASP A 450 15.65 21.93 5.21
C ASP A 450 16.70 21.13 4.45
N VAL A 451 16.33 20.50 3.34
CA VAL A 451 17.25 19.79 2.44
C VAL A 451 18.30 20.75 1.88
N ARG A 452 17.92 21.91 1.32
CA ARG A 452 18.88 22.89 0.80
C ARG A 452 19.84 23.38 1.88
N ARG A 453 19.31 23.77 3.04
CA ARG A 453 20.10 24.27 4.17
C ARG A 453 21.08 23.22 4.69
N ARG A 454 20.63 21.98 4.89
CA ARG A 454 21.46 20.88 5.42
C ARG A 454 22.50 20.39 4.40
N ALA A 455 22.15 20.34 3.12
CA ALA A 455 23.10 20.02 2.05
C ALA A 455 24.20 21.08 1.94
N LYS A 456 23.85 22.37 1.99
CA LYS A 456 24.84 23.45 2.03
C LYS A 456 25.76 23.32 3.25
N ALA A 457 25.21 23.09 4.44
CA ALA A 457 26.01 22.90 5.65
C ALA A 457 26.95 21.68 5.56
N TRP A 458 26.56 20.63 4.85
CA TRP A 458 27.44 19.50 4.55
C TRP A 458 28.58 19.91 3.62
N ASP A 459 28.28 20.56 2.50
CA ASP A 459 29.27 20.99 1.52
C ASP A 459 30.31 21.95 2.15
N ASP A 460 29.84 22.92 2.95
CA ASP A 460 30.70 23.88 3.67
C ASP A 460 31.63 23.15 4.67
N ALA A 461 31.17 22.06 5.30
CA ALA A 461 31.97 21.27 6.23
C ALA A 461 33.00 20.34 5.54
N GLN A 462 32.78 20.00 4.27
CA GLN A 462 33.67 19.14 3.48
C GLN A 462 34.72 19.94 2.68
N GLN A 463 34.60 21.27 2.59
CA GLN A 463 35.63 22.10 1.99
C GLN A 463 36.90 22.08 2.86
N PRO A 464 38.08 21.81 2.28
CA PRO A 464 39.33 21.92 3.03
C PRO A 464 39.46 23.35 3.56
N LYS A 465 39.76 23.52 4.85
CA LYS A 465 40.19 24.82 5.37
C LYS A 465 41.43 25.21 4.57
N THR A 466 41.31 26.20 3.71
CA THR A 466 42.48 26.89 3.17
C THR A 466 43.19 27.51 4.36
N ASP A 467 44.31 26.92 4.76
CA ASP A 467 45.28 27.57 5.65
C ASP A 467 45.82 28.80 4.92
N ASP A 468 45.10 29.91 5.06
CA ASP A 468 45.54 31.25 4.67
C ASP A 468 45.48 32.11 5.95
N ASP A 469 46.41 31.80 6.85
CA ASP A 469 46.97 32.71 7.85
C ASP A 469 48.36 32.15 8.21
N SER A 470 49.34 32.48 7.35
CA SER A 470 50.78 32.34 7.59
C SER A 470 51.47 33.68 7.36
#